data_AF-A0A183CT96-F1
#
_entry.id   AF-A0A183CT96-F1
#
_cell.length_a   1.000
_cell.length_b   1.000
_cell.length_c   1.000
_cell.angle_alpha   90.00
_cell.angle_beta   90.00
_cell.angle_gamma   90.00
#
_symmetry.space_group_name_H-M   'P 1'
#
loop_
_entity.id
_entity.type
_entity.pdbx_description
1 polymer ?
#
loop_
_entity_poly.entity_id
_entity_poly.type
_entity_poly.pdbx_seq_one_letter_code
_entity_poly.pdbx_strand_id
1 'polypeptide(L)'
;MADKLGYHGYVSPCNMLTALVYIIRLKESNESEFFAFNPTELFVSSLVLATKYLNDGTLQEFVWNDEWASVSGLGLSKLNELELRLLNSLV
;
A
#
# COMPACT_ATOMS: atom_id res chain seq x y z
N MET A 1 -12.26 -5.60 3.95
CA MET A 1 -10.81 -5.28 3.88
C MET A 1 -10.55 -3.89 4.45
N ALA A 2 -11.14 -2.82 3.87
CA ALA A 2 -11.07 -1.46 4.45
C ALA A 2 -11.53 -1.39 5.92
N ASP A 3 -12.60 -2.12 6.25
CA ASP A 3 -13.16 -2.16 7.61
C ASP A 3 -12.20 -2.78 8.65
N LYS A 4 -11.42 -3.80 8.27
CA LYS A 4 -10.38 -4.39 9.14
C LYS A 4 -9.16 -3.50 9.31
N LEU A 5 -8.83 -2.68 8.30
CA LEU A 5 -7.69 -1.77 8.33
C LEU A 5 -7.98 -0.52 9.18
N GLY A 6 -9.21 -0.01 9.11
CA GLY A 6 -9.64 1.14 9.93
C GLY A 6 -9.90 0.79 11.41
N TYR A 7 -10.42 -0.41 11.69
CA TYR A 7 -10.81 -0.79 13.07
C TYR A 7 -9.64 -1.02 14.02
N HIS A 8 -8.46 -1.38 13.51
CA HIS A 8 -7.24 -1.56 14.32
C HIS A 8 -6.34 -0.31 14.38
N GLY A 9 -6.72 0.80 13.73
CA GLY A 9 -6.00 2.07 13.85
C GLY A 9 -4.66 2.14 13.09
N TYR A 10 -4.41 1.25 12.14
CA TYR A 10 -3.12 1.21 11.41
C TYR A 10 -3.00 2.22 10.27
N VAL A 11 -4.11 2.85 9.88
CA VAL A 11 -4.20 3.69 8.69
C VAL A 11 -4.99 4.95 9.00
N SER A 12 -4.31 6.10 8.96
CA SER A 12 -4.96 7.40 9.04
C SER A 12 -5.62 7.79 7.69
N PRO A 13 -6.57 8.76 7.68
CA PRO A 13 -7.09 9.32 6.44
C PRO A 13 -6.00 9.85 5.50
N CYS A 14 -4.89 10.36 6.05
CA CYS A 14 -3.75 10.84 5.28
C CYS A 14 -3.03 9.72 4.55
N ASN A 15 -2.85 8.55 5.18
CA ASN A 15 -2.29 7.37 4.51
C ASN A 15 -3.20 6.92 3.36
N MET A 16 -4.52 6.91 3.58
CA MET A 16 -5.47 6.48 2.56
C MET A 16 -5.51 7.44 1.37
N LEU A 17 -5.50 8.76 1.61
CA LEU A 17 -5.42 9.76 0.55
C LEU A 17 -4.10 9.66 -0.23
N THR A 18 -2.99 9.45 0.46
CA THR A 18 -1.67 9.32 -0.18
C THR A 18 -1.59 8.06 -1.04
N ALA A 19 -2.15 6.94 -0.57
CA ALA A 19 -2.28 5.72 -1.37
C ALA A 19 -3.10 5.96 -2.64
N LEU A 20 -4.22 6.68 -2.56
CA LEU A 20 -5.03 7.04 -3.73
C LEU A 20 -4.26 7.94 -4.70
N VAL A 21 -3.46 8.89 -4.20
CA VAL A 21 -2.59 9.73 -5.04
C VAL A 21 -1.58 8.87 -5.80
N TYR A 22 -0.95 7.87 -5.15
CA TYR A 22 -0.06 6.94 -5.85
C TYR A 22 -0.76 6.19 -6.98
N ILE A 23 -1.97 5.70 -6.75
CA ILE A 23 -2.76 4.99 -7.76
C ILE A 23 -3.11 5.91 -8.94
N ILE A 24 -3.56 7.14 -8.67
CA ILE A 24 -3.87 8.13 -9.70
C ILE A 24 -2.62 8.46 -10.52
N ARG A 25 -1.49 8.71 -9.85
CA ARG A 25 -0.22 9.01 -10.52
C ARG A 25 0.28 7.85 -11.36
N LEU A 26 0.15 6.60 -10.91
CA LEU A 26 0.50 5.42 -11.70
C LEU A 26 -0.36 5.35 -12.97
N LYS A 27 -1.68 5.56 -12.85
CA LYS A 27 -2.59 5.56 -13.98
C LYS A 27 -2.24 6.64 -15.02
N GLU A 28 -1.89 7.84 -14.56
CA GLU A 28 -1.54 8.97 -15.44
C GLU A 28 -0.17 8.82 -16.10
N SER A 29 0.81 8.24 -15.40
CA SER A 29 2.19 8.11 -15.89
C SER A 29 2.45 6.83 -16.68
N ASN A 30 1.80 5.72 -16.32
CA ASN A 30 2.01 4.42 -16.94
C ASN A 30 0.73 3.58 -16.89
N GLU A 31 -0.18 3.88 -17.82
CA GLU A 31 -1.47 3.22 -17.92
C GLU A 31 -1.36 1.69 -18.14
N SER A 32 -0.36 1.24 -18.90
CA SER A 32 -0.11 -0.19 -19.10
C SER A 32 0.23 -0.92 -17.81
N GLU A 33 1.04 -0.31 -16.95
CA GLU A 33 1.42 -0.90 -15.67
C GLU A 33 0.24 -0.87 -14.70
N PHE A 34 -0.52 0.24 -14.66
CA PHE A 34 -1.76 0.33 -13.89
C PHE A 34 -2.72 -0.83 -14.19
N PHE A 35 -2.96 -1.15 -15.47
CA PHE A 35 -3.83 -2.26 -15.86
C PHE A 35 -3.22 -3.65 -15.64
N ALA A 36 -1.89 -3.76 -15.47
CA ALA A 36 -1.22 -5.02 -15.18
C ALA A 36 -1.31 -5.43 -13.69
N PHE A 37 -1.71 -4.53 -12.80
CA PHE A 37 -1.93 -4.86 -11.40
C PHE A 37 -3.33 -5.47 -11.16
N ASN A 38 -3.40 -6.39 -10.20
CA ASN A 38 -4.68 -6.70 -9.56
C ASN A 38 -5.12 -5.50 -8.69
N PRO A 39 -6.38 -5.04 -8.73
CA PRO A 39 -6.83 -3.86 -7.99
C PRO A 39 -6.62 -3.94 -6.47
N THR A 40 -6.80 -5.13 -5.88
CA THR A 40 -6.58 -5.36 -4.45
C THR A 40 -5.10 -5.32 -4.10
N GLU A 41 -4.25 -5.94 -4.92
CA GLU A 41 -2.79 -5.90 -4.75
C GLU A 41 -2.25 -4.47 -4.88
N LEU A 42 -2.74 -3.72 -5.86
CA LEU A 42 -2.39 -2.31 -6.07
C LEU A 42 -2.79 -1.46 -4.87
N PHE A 43 -4.01 -1.64 -4.37
CA PHE A 43 -4.48 -0.87 -3.22
C PHE A 43 -3.70 -1.18 -1.94
N VAL A 44 -3.42 -2.46 -1.65
CA VAL A 44 -2.65 -2.87 -0.48
C VAL A 44 -1.22 -2.36 -0.56
N SER A 45 -0.52 -2.57 -1.68
CA SER A 45 0.85 -2.08 -1.85
C SER A 45 0.95 -0.56 -1.79
N SER A 46 -0.05 0.16 -2.32
CA SER A 46 -0.12 1.62 -2.19
C SER A 46 -0.28 2.07 -0.74
N LEU A 47 -1.08 1.37 0.06
CA LEU A 47 -1.23 1.64 1.49
C LEU A 47 0.04 1.34 2.29
N VAL A 48 0.74 0.25 1.97
CA VAL A 48 2.03 -0.08 2.60
C VAL A 48 3.06 1.01 2.33
N LEU A 49 3.20 1.45 1.08
CA LEU A 49 4.10 2.57 0.74
C LEU A 49 3.69 3.87 1.45
N ALA A 50 2.39 4.19 1.46
CA ALA A 50 1.89 5.41 2.07
C ALA A 50 2.08 5.45 3.59
N THR A 51 1.95 4.31 4.28
CA THR A 51 2.19 4.20 5.72
C THR A 51 3.67 4.32 6.03
N LYS A 52 4.56 3.66 5.28
CA LYS A 52 6.01 3.80 5.47
C LYS A 52 6.55 5.19 5.12
N TYR A 53 5.91 5.89 4.19
CA TYR A 53 6.31 7.24 3.81
C TYR A 53 5.90 8.29 4.85
N LEU A 54 4.70 8.16 5.44
CA LEU A 54 4.13 9.16 6.34
C LEU A 54 4.33 8.88 7.83
N ASN A 55 4.33 7.60 8.22
CA ASN A 55 4.39 7.23 9.62
C ASN A 55 5.87 7.09 10.01
N ASP A 56 6.30 7.85 11.01
CA ASP A 56 7.61 7.61 11.61
C ASP A 56 7.59 6.28 12.41
N GLY A 57 8.74 5.63 12.52
CA GLY A 57 8.87 4.34 13.22
C GLY A 57 8.65 4.40 14.74
N THR A 58 8.30 5.57 15.29
CA THR A 58 7.97 5.75 16.71
C THR A 58 6.47 5.86 16.97
N LEU A 59 5.66 6.01 15.91
CA LEU A 59 4.21 6.03 16.01
C LEU A 59 3.64 4.62 16.18
N GLN A 60 2.56 4.55 16.95
CA GLN A 60 1.83 3.32 17.26
C GLN A 60 1.20 2.65 16.03
N GLU A 61 1.17 3.35 14.89
CA GLU A 61 0.61 2.92 13.61
C GLU A 61 1.66 2.27 12.68
N PHE A 62 2.87 1.99 13.19
CA PHE A 62 3.88 1.26 12.42
C PHE A 62 3.51 -0.22 12.31
N VAL A 63 3.41 -0.73 11.08
CA VAL A 63 3.00 -2.11 10.80
C VAL A 63 4.03 -2.75 9.87
N TRP A 64 4.49 -3.94 10.25
CA TRP A 64 5.47 -4.68 9.47
C TRP A 64 4.82 -5.39 8.26
N ASN A 65 5.62 -5.72 7.25
CA ASN A 65 5.09 -6.34 6.03
C ASN A 65 4.48 -7.74 6.27
N ASP A 66 4.91 -8.47 7.30
CA ASP A 66 4.32 -9.76 7.69
C ASP A 66 2.91 -9.58 8.28
N GLU A 67 2.69 -8.54 9.08
CA GLU A 67 1.36 -8.15 9.56
C GLU A 67 0.45 -7.73 8.41
N TRP A 68 0.95 -6.89 7.49
CA TRP A 68 0.22 -6.52 6.27
C TRP A 68 -0.12 -7.73 5.39
N ALA A 69 0.81 -8.67 5.24
CA ALA A 69 0.60 -9.92 4.51
C ALA A 69 -0.53 -10.75 5.14
N SER A 70 -0.51 -10.90 6.47
CA SER A 70 -1.57 -11.58 7.24
C SER A 70 -2.95 -10.93 7.04
N VAL A 71 -3.04 -9.59 7.16
CA VAL A 71 -4.32 -8.86 7.03
C VAL A 71 -4.84 -8.86 5.60
N SER A 72 -3.95 -8.82 4.61
CA SER A 72 -4.32 -8.80 3.19
C SER A 72 -4.58 -10.19 2.59
N GLY A 73 -4.13 -11.26 3.26
CA GLY A 73 -4.14 -12.62 2.73
C GLY A 73 -3.09 -12.85 1.64
N LEU A 74 -2.14 -11.92 1.47
CA LEU A 74 -1.01 -12.05 0.54
C LEU A 74 0.14 -12.78 1.22
N GLY A 75 0.94 -13.52 0.45
CA GLY A 75 2.21 -14.03 0.96
C GLY A 75 3.21 -12.90 1.19
N LEU A 76 4.05 -12.99 2.23
CA LEU A 76 5.05 -11.96 2.56
C LEU A 76 5.97 -11.63 1.36
N SER A 77 6.49 -12.64 0.66
CA SER A 77 7.34 -12.42 -0.53
C SER A 77 6.59 -11.64 -1.61
N LYS A 78 5.34 -12.02 -1.87
CA LYS A 78 4.49 -11.36 -2.87
C LYS A 78 4.22 -9.90 -2.49
N LEU A 79 3.94 -9.62 -1.21
CA LEU A 79 3.74 -8.25 -0.75
C LEU A 79 4.99 -7.39 -0.92
N ASN A 80 6.16 -7.92 -0.55
CA ASN A 80 7.45 -7.22 -0.73
C ASN A 80 7.74 -6.92 -2.21
N GLU A 81 7.47 -7.89 -3.09
CA GLU A 81 7.60 -7.69 -4.54
C GLU A 81 6.65 -6.62 -5.08
N LEU A 82 5.40 -6.62 -4.64
CA LEU A 82 4.41 -5.60 -5.04
C LEU A 82 4.79 -4.21 -4.56
N GLU A 83 5.29 -4.09 -3.32
CA GLU A 83 5.78 -2.83 -2.77
C GLU A 83 6.92 -2.25 -3.61
N LEU A 84 7.95 -3.06 -3.90
CA LEU A 84 9.09 -2.64 -4.71
C LEU A 84 8.68 -2.35 -6.16
N ARG A 85 7.80 -3.16 -6.75
CA ARG A 85 7.29 -2.96 -8.10
C ARG A 85 6.59 -1.61 -8.19
N LEU A 86 5.65 -1.32 -7.29
CA LEU A 86 4.93 -0.06 -7.27
C LEU A 86 5.88 1.13 -7.05
N LEU A 87 6.84 1.00 -6.13
CA LEU A 87 7.84 2.05 -5.88
C LEU A 87 8.63 2.37 -7.16
N ASN A 88 9.10 1.35 -7.88
CA ASN A 88 9.84 1.52 -9.12
C ASN A 88 8.98 2.09 -10.26
N SER A 89 7.66 1.88 -10.24
CA SER A 89 6.76 2.44 -11.25
C SER A 89 6.39 3.90 -11.00
N LEU A 90 6.62 4.42 -9.78
CA LEU A 90 6.30 5.80 -9.39
C LEU A 90 7.48 6.76 -9.48
N VAL A 91 8.71 6.24 -9.64
CA VAL A 91 9.97 6.99 -9.74
C VAL A 91 10.34 7.25 -11.20
#